data_AF-A0A7Y3DV60-F1
#
_entry.id   AF-A0A7Y3DV60-F1
#
_cell.length_a   1.000
_cell.length_b   1.000
_cell.length_c   1.000
_cell.angle_alpha   90.00
_cell.angle_beta   90.00
_cell.angle_gamma   90.00
#
_symmetry.space_group_name_H-M   'P 1'
#
loop_
_entity.id
_entity.type
_entity.pdbx_description
1 polymer ?
#
loop_
_entity_poly.entity_id
_entity_poly.type
_entity_poly.pdbx_seq_one_letter_code
_entity_poly.pdbx_strand_id
1 'polypeptide(L)'
;FKANPSNKGKVLDSGLWKYTRHPNYFGDATVWWAFGLFSLAAGAYWQIVGSLIMTYLIIKISGVALLEKSLDDKKPEYKDYVKRTNAFFPWFPKKKYD
;
A
#
# COMPACT_ATOMS: atom_id res chain seq x y z
N PHE A 1 9.53 -15.15 -0.19
CA PHE A 1 10.39 -14.27 0.65
C PHE A 1 10.44 -14.72 2.11
N LYS A 2 9.33 -14.67 2.86
CA LYS A 2 9.28 -15.00 4.30
C LYS A 2 9.70 -16.45 4.64
N ALA A 3 9.39 -17.40 3.76
CA ALA A 3 9.74 -18.82 3.94
C ALA A 3 11.25 -19.11 3.84
N ASN A 4 12.05 -18.19 3.29
CA ASN A 4 13.50 -18.37 3.19
C ASN A 4 14.20 -17.73 4.41
N PRO A 5 14.85 -18.51 5.29
CA PRO A 5 15.51 -18.00 6.50
C PRO A 5 16.58 -16.94 6.25
N SER A 6 17.25 -16.97 5.09
CA SER A 6 18.27 -15.98 4.72
C SER A 6 17.71 -14.55 4.50
N ASN A 7 16.39 -14.41 4.43
CA ASN A 7 15.70 -13.12 4.34
C ASN A 7 15.27 -12.57 5.70
N LYS A 8 15.61 -13.24 6.81
CA LYS A 8 15.31 -12.75 8.16
C LYS A 8 15.98 -11.38 8.35
N GLY A 9 15.23 -10.41 8.85
CA GLY A 9 15.69 -9.03 9.00
C GLY A 9 15.56 -8.15 7.75
N LYS A 10 15.60 -8.72 6.53
CA LYS A 10 15.52 -7.95 5.27
C LYS A 10 14.13 -7.37 5.00
N VAL A 11 14.07 -6.40 4.09
CA VAL A 11 12.84 -5.79 3.58
C VAL A 11 12.52 -6.38 2.20
N LEU A 12 11.25 -6.69 1.93
CA LEU A 12 10.80 -7.10 0.60
C LEU A 12 10.55 -5.83 -0.23
N ASP A 13 11.40 -5.57 -1.21
CA ASP A 13 11.29 -4.42 -2.12
C ASP A 13 11.24 -4.83 -3.61
N SER A 14 10.87 -6.08 -3.89
CA SER A 14 10.74 -6.65 -5.23
C SER A 14 9.30 -7.02 -5.59
N GLY A 15 9.04 -7.32 -6.88
CA GLY A 15 7.69 -7.58 -7.37
C GLY A 15 6.78 -6.36 -7.22
N LEU A 16 5.54 -6.57 -6.75
CA LEU A 16 4.58 -5.47 -6.53
C LEU A 16 5.03 -4.50 -5.43
N TRP A 17 5.78 -4.99 -4.43
CA TRP A 17 6.33 -4.20 -3.34
C TRP A 17 7.38 -3.19 -3.82
N LYS A 18 7.94 -3.38 -5.02
CA LYS A 18 8.82 -2.37 -5.63
C LYS A 18 8.08 -1.06 -5.92
N TYR A 19 6.80 -1.13 -6.26
CA TYR A 19 6.03 0.01 -6.77
C TYR A 19 5.18 0.70 -5.70
N THR A 20 4.74 -0.05 -4.69
CA THR A 20 4.01 0.46 -3.54
C THR A 20 4.32 -0.39 -2.31
N ARG A 21 4.37 0.21 -1.13
CA ARG A 21 4.63 -0.52 0.12
C ARG A 21 3.46 -1.40 0.53
N HIS A 22 2.25 -1.05 0.09
CA HIS A 22 1.02 -1.77 0.40
C HIS A 22 0.23 -2.11 -0.88
N PRO A 23 0.76 -2.99 -1.75
CA PRO A 23 0.07 -3.34 -3.01
C PRO A 23 -1.30 -3.96 -2.78
N ASN A 24 -1.46 -4.73 -1.70
CA ASN A 24 -2.75 -5.31 -1.32
C ASN A 24 -3.80 -4.24 -1.02
N TYR A 25 -3.40 -3.14 -0.38
CA TYR A 25 -4.34 -2.07 0.01
C TYR A 25 -4.81 -1.27 -1.19
N PHE A 26 -3.91 -1.06 -2.14
CA PHE A 26 -4.29 -0.48 -3.42
C PHE A 26 -5.23 -1.41 -4.21
N GLY A 27 -4.97 -2.71 -4.19
CA GLY A 27 -5.87 -3.72 -4.76
C GLY A 27 -7.27 -3.65 -4.16
N ASP A 28 -7.38 -3.65 -2.83
CA ASP A 28 -8.66 -3.54 -2.13
C ASP A 28 -9.40 -2.24 -2.49
N ALA A 29 -8.71 -1.10 -2.49
CA ALA A 29 -9.31 0.16 -2.90
C ALA A 29 -9.78 0.13 -4.36
N THR A 30 -9.01 -0.49 -5.26
CA THR A 30 -9.39 -0.65 -6.67
C THR A 30 -10.70 -1.43 -6.81
N VAL A 31 -10.89 -2.50 -6.04
CA VAL A 31 -12.14 -3.28 -6.01
C VAL A 31 -13.32 -2.42 -5.54
N TRP A 32 -13.14 -1.64 -4.47
CA TRP A 32 -14.17 -0.73 -3.98
C TRP A 32 -14.54 0.36 -5.00
N TRP A 33 -13.56 0.90 -5.71
CA TRP A 33 -13.82 1.86 -6.78
C TRP A 33 -14.51 1.20 -7.98
N ALA A 34 -14.19 -0.05 -8.33
CA ALA A 34 -14.90 -0.79 -9.37
C ALA A 34 -16.40 -0.92 -9.04
N PHE A 35 -16.75 -1.30 -7.81
CA PHE A 35 -18.16 -1.36 -7.39
C PHE A 35 -18.85 0.01 -7.39
N GLY A 36 -18.14 1.06 -6.98
CA GLY A 36 -18.65 2.44 -7.05
C GLY A 36 -18.95 2.86 -8.49
N LEU A 37 -18.01 2.61 -9.42
CA LEU A 37 -18.17 2.92 -10.84
C LEU A 37 -19.28 2.10 -11.50
N PHE A 38 -19.42 0.81 -11.18
CA PHE A 38 -20.54 0.00 -11.67
C PHE A 38 -21.88 0.50 -11.17
N SER A 39 -21.95 0.95 -9.92
CA SER A 39 -23.17 1.54 -9.36
C SER A 39 -23.53 2.86 -10.07
N LEU A 40 -22.54 3.72 -10.32
CA LEU A 40 -22.72 4.95 -11.10
C LEU A 40 -23.24 4.67 -12.50
N ALA A 41 -22.66 3.69 -13.20
CA ALA A 41 -23.09 3.28 -14.53
C ALA A 41 -24.53 2.73 -14.54
N ALA A 42 -24.97 2.12 -13.43
CA ALA A 42 -26.34 1.64 -13.25
C ALA A 42 -27.33 2.72 -12.77
N GLY A 43 -26.91 3.98 -12.65
CA GLY A 43 -27.75 5.09 -12.21
C GLY A 43 -27.89 5.23 -10.69
N ALA A 44 -27.11 4.48 -9.91
CA ALA A 44 -27.09 4.51 -8.46
C ALA A 44 -25.86 5.30 -7.96
N TYR A 45 -26.09 6.57 -7.61
CA TYR A 45 -25.00 7.52 -7.34
C TYR A 45 -24.48 7.50 -5.89
N TRP A 46 -25.26 6.97 -4.95
CA TRP A 46 -24.93 7.02 -3.53
C TRP A 46 -23.78 6.08 -3.14
N GLN A 47 -23.61 4.99 -3.86
CA GLN A 47 -22.68 3.89 -3.56
C GLN A 47 -21.20 4.32 -3.66
N ILE A 48 -20.91 5.40 -4.38
CA ILE A 48 -19.55 5.98 -4.46
C ILE A 48 -19.03 6.41 -3.08
N VAL A 49 -19.94 6.75 -2.16
CA VAL A 49 -19.61 7.08 -0.76
C VAL A 49 -18.94 5.90 -0.07
N GLY A 50 -19.36 4.66 -0.39
CA GLY A 50 -18.71 3.45 0.11
C GLY A 50 -17.25 3.35 -0.32
N SER A 51 -16.97 3.61 -1.61
CA SER A 51 -15.59 3.61 -2.14
C SER A 51 -14.71 4.66 -1.47
N LEU A 52 -15.25 5.85 -1.21
CA LEU A 52 -14.55 6.93 -0.51
C LEU A 52 -14.25 6.57 0.96
N ILE A 53 -15.26 6.10 1.70
CA ILE A 53 -15.12 5.70 3.11
C ILE A 53 -14.10 4.56 3.24
N MET A 54 -14.20 3.54 2.39
CA MET A 54 -13.29 2.40 2.43
C MET A 54 -11.86 2.79 2.09
N THR A 55 -11.66 3.65 1.08
CA THR A 55 -10.34 4.20 0.77
C THR A 55 -9.77 4.98 1.95
N TYR A 56 -10.58 5.80 2.62
CA TYR A 56 -10.16 6.53 3.83
C TYR A 56 -9.74 5.58 4.96
N LEU A 57 -10.56 4.56 5.26
CA LEU A 57 -10.25 3.57 6.30
C LEU A 57 -8.95 2.83 6.00
N ILE A 58 -8.73 2.42 4.75
CA ILE A 58 -7.51 1.73 4.32
C ILE A 58 -6.29 2.63 4.45
N ILE A 59 -6.37 3.92 4.12
CA ILE A 59 -5.20 4.81 4.15
C ILE A 59 -4.91 5.32 5.57
N LYS A 60 -5.95 5.65 6.35
CA LYS A 60 -5.82 6.41 7.60
C LYS A 60 -5.95 5.57 8.87
N ILE A 61 -6.77 4.53 8.83
CA ILE A 61 -7.13 3.73 10.02
C ILE A 61 -6.46 2.35 9.98
N SER A 62 -5.93 1.94 8.84
CA SER A 62 -5.10 0.75 8.79
C SER A 62 -3.83 0.92 9.64
N GLY A 63 -3.39 -0.16 10.27
CA GLY A 63 -2.20 -0.18 11.13
C GLY A 63 -0.88 0.12 10.41
N VAL A 64 -0.89 0.65 9.18
CA VAL A 64 0.30 1.03 8.40
C VAL A 64 1.10 2.10 9.11
N ALA A 65 0.48 3.15 9.64
CA ALA A 65 1.23 4.17 10.37
C ALA A 65 1.95 3.61 11.60
N LEU A 66 1.31 2.69 12.34
CA LEU A 66 1.90 2.01 13.50
C LEU A 66 2.96 0.99 13.08
N LEU A 67 2.71 0.24 12.01
CA LEU A 67 3.61 -0.76 11.45
C LEU A 67 4.87 -0.10 10.90
N GLU A 68 4.72 0.97 10.11
CA GLU A 68 5.81 1.78 9.56
C GLU A 68 6.66 2.37 10.69
N LYS A 69 6.04 2.94 11.73
CA LYS A 69 6.76 3.45 12.90
C LYS A 69 7.56 2.34 13.60
N SER A 70 6.98 1.16 13.78
CA SER A 70 7.67 0.03 14.41
C SER A 70 8.80 -0.58 13.56
N LEU A 71 8.69 -0.47 12.24
CA LEU A 71 9.69 -0.96 11.28
C LEU A 71 10.85 0.04 11.15
N ASP A 72 10.56 1.33 11.27
CA ASP A 72 11.58 2.39 11.28
C ASP A 72 12.60 2.21 12.40
N ASP A 73 12.13 1.76 13.57
CA ASP A 73 12.96 1.50 14.75
C ASP A 73 13.71 0.16 14.68
N LYS A 74 13.14 -0.85 14.02
CA LYS A 74 13.67 -2.23 14.03
C LYS A 74 14.52 -2.60 12.81
N LYS A 75 14.39 -1.88 11.69
CA LYS A 75 15.02 -2.23 10.42
C LYS A 75 15.59 -0.98 9.73
N PRO A 76 16.90 -0.71 9.86
CA PRO A 76 17.53 0.45 9.23
C PRO A 76 17.28 0.52 7.71
N GLU A 77 17.33 -0.62 7.02
CA GLU A 77 17.06 -0.73 5.57
C GLU A 77 15.63 -0.31 5.17
N TYR A 78 14.68 -0.32 6.13
CA TYR A 78 13.30 0.08 5.87
C TYR A 78 13.17 1.59 5.62
N LYS A 79 14.04 2.41 6.23
CA LYS A 79 14.10 3.86 6.00
C LYS A 79 14.36 4.17 4.53
N ASP A 80 15.30 3.47 3.93
CA ASP A 80 15.67 3.67 2.52
C ASP A 80 14.59 3.14 1.58
N TYR A 81 13.85 2.11 2.00
CA TYR A 81 12.68 1.64 1.26
C TYR A 81 11.52 2.63 1.29
N VAL A 82 11.20 3.20 2.47
CA VAL A 82 10.16 4.22 2.64
C VAL A 82 10.43 5.48 1.80
N LYS A 83 11.70 5.90 1.70
CA LYS A 83 12.11 7.05 0.87
C LYS A 83 11.92 6.82 -0.63
N ARG A 84 12.06 5.58 -1.11
CA ARG A 84 12.06 5.24 -2.54
C ARG A 84 10.70 4.82 -3.07
N THR A 85 9.88 4.17 -2.25
CA THR A 85 8.65 3.50 -2.69
C THR A 85 7.43 4.19 -2.08
N ASN A 86 6.40 4.48 -2.89
CA ASN A 86 5.16 5.10 -2.42
C ASN A 86 4.44 4.22 -1.39
N ALA A 87 3.79 4.80 -0.39
CA ALA A 87 3.04 4.04 0.62
C ALA A 87 1.88 3.24 0.04
N PHE A 88 1.12 3.85 -0.87
CA PHE A 88 -0.19 3.34 -1.29
C PHE A 88 -0.30 3.24 -2.81
N PHE A 89 -0.08 4.34 -3.53
CA PHE A 89 -0.26 4.36 -4.99
C PHE A 89 0.91 3.68 -5.72
N PRO A 90 0.69 2.66 -6.57
CA PRO A 90 1.76 2.03 -7.33
C PRO A 90 2.44 3.05 -8.26
N TRP A 91 3.72 3.31 -8.02
CA TRP A 91 4.50 4.25 -8.82
C TRP A 91 5.92 3.76 -9.05
N PHE A 92 6.60 4.34 -10.06
CA PHE A 92 7.99 4.03 -10.29
C PHE A 92 8.85 4.44 -9.08
N PRO A 93 9.67 3.52 -8.53
CA PRO A 93 10.48 3.82 -7.36
C PRO A 93 11.54 4.85 -7.70
N LYS A 94 11.86 5.72 -6.73
CA LYS A 94 12.97 6.67 -6.87
C LYS A 94 14.30 5.90 -6.94
N LYS A 95 15.25 6.42 -7.73
CA LYS A 95 16.61 5.87 -7.80
C LYS A 95 17.23 5.84 -6.39
N LYS A 96 17.95 4.76 -6.09
CA LYS A 96 18.81 4.70 -4.92
C LYS A 96 19.96 5.67 -5.20
N TYR A 97 20.12 6.69 -4.37
CA TYR A 97 21.35 7.47 -4.37
C TYR A 97 22.34 6.67 -3.53
N ASP A 98 23.46 6.30 -4.15
CA ASP A 98 24.55 5.56 -3.54
C ASP A 98 25.40 6.47 -2.63
#